data_AF-A0A511UXF8-F1
#
_entry.id   AF-A0A511UXF8-F1
#
_cell.length_a   1.000
_cell.length_b   1.000
_cell.length_c   1.000
_cell.angle_alpha   90.00
_cell.angle_beta   90.00
_cell.angle_gamma   90.00
#
_symmetry.space_group_name_H-M   'P 1'
#
loop_
_entity.id
_entity.type
_entity.pdbx_description
1 polymer ?
#
loop_
_entity_poly.entity_id
_entity_poly.type
_entity_poly.pdbx_seq_one_letter_code
_entity_poly.pdbx_strand_id
1 'polypeptide(L)'
;MGWIYVLFAAIIEVVWVLGLRFSESLIHWGGTIIAIILSFYFIIKACEELPSGTVYAVFTGSGAAAIVCIDIIFFKATFSFYQLFFIMLIIVGVIGIKLTSDEKDSEKEHVTGAE
;
A
#
# COMPACT_ATOMS: atom_id res chain seq x y z
N MET A 1 -4.34 -5.52 14.83
CA MET A 1 -3.98 -6.47 13.74
C MET A 1 -4.05 -5.85 12.34
N GLY A 2 -4.75 -4.72 12.14
CA GLY A 2 -4.99 -4.05 10.86
C GLY A 2 -3.78 -3.86 9.94
N TRP A 3 -2.58 -3.63 10.50
CA TRP A 3 -1.34 -3.49 9.74
C TRP A 3 -0.98 -4.72 8.90
N ILE A 4 -1.36 -5.93 9.33
CA ILE A 4 -1.13 -7.15 8.53
C ILE A 4 -1.98 -7.10 7.25
N TYR A 5 -3.22 -6.61 7.34
CA TYR A 5 -4.11 -6.47 6.20
C TYR A 5 -3.62 -5.39 5.23
N VAL A 6 -3.05 -4.29 5.73
CA VAL A 6 -2.39 -3.28 4.89
C VAL A 6 -1.21 -3.88 4.11
N LEU A 7 -0.38 -4.70 4.77
CA LEU A 7 0.74 -5.37 4.12
C LEU A 7 0.28 -6.32 3.01
N PHE A 8 -0.72 -7.16 3.30
CA PHE A 8 -1.29 -8.07 2.29
C PHE A 8 -1.93 -7.30 1.13
N ALA A 9 -2.68 -6.23 1.43
CA ALA A 9 -3.26 -5.37 0.40
C ALA A 9 -2.17 -4.78 -0.51
N ALA A 10 -1.09 -4.23 0.05
CA ALA A 10 0.01 -3.63 -0.73
C ALA A 10 0.74 -4.66 -1.62
N ILE A 11 0.91 -5.89 -1.16
CA ILE A 11 1.50 -6.96 -1.99
C ILE A 11 0.59 -7.31 -3.16
N ILE A 12 -0.71 -7.47 -2.90
CA ILE A 12 -1.70 -7.77 -3.94
C ILE A 12 -1.83 -6.60 -4.92
N GLU A 13 -1.65 -5.36 -4.44
CA GLU A 13 -1.60 -4.16 -5.28
C GLU A 13 -0.56 -4.26 -6.38
N VAL A 14 0.68 -4.59 -6.00
CA VAL A 14 1.76 -4.78 -6.96
C VAL A 14 1.38 -5.83 -8.01
N VAL A 15 0.75 -6.93 -7.60
CA VAL A 15 0.32 -8.00 -8.51
C VAL A 15 -0.72 -7.51 -9.52
N TRP A 16 -1.78 -6.82 -9.08
CA TRP A 16 -2.82 -6.38 -10.02
C TRP A 16 -2.38 -5.17 -10.85
N VAL A 17 -1.52 -4.28 -10.33
CA VAL A 17 -0.98 -3.17 -11.13
C VAL A 17 -0.06 -3.68 -12.23
N LEU A 18 0.80 -4.66 -11.93
CA LEU A 18 1.56 -5.35 -12.97
C LEU A 18 0.63 -6.13 -13.91
N GLY A 19 -0.41 -6.76 -13.37
CA GLY A 19 -1.45 -7.44 -14.15
C GLY A 19 -2.10 -6.52 -15.19
N LEU A 20 -2.41 -5.26 -14.83
CA LEU A 20 -2.96 -4.27 -15.77
C LEU A 20 -2.00 -3.97 -16.93
N ARG A 21 -0.69 -3.98 -16.67
CA ARG A 21 0.33 -3.75 -17.71
C ARG A 21 0.41 -4.88 -18.73
N PHE A 22 0.15 -6.12 -18.32
CA PHE A 22 0.28 -7.32 -19.15
C PHE A 22 -1.06 -7.97 -19.55
N SER A 23 -2.19 -7.37 -19.20
CA SER A 23 -3.52 -7.94 -19.44
C SER A 23 -3.94 -7.77 -20.90
N GLU A 24 -3.41 -8.64 -21.77
CA GLU A 24 -3.74 -8.69 -23.20
C GLU A 24 -4.90 -9.65 -23.53
N SER A 25 -5.28 -10.53 -22.60
CA SER A 25 -6.35 -11.54 -22.80
C SER A 25 -7.39 -11.49 -21.69
N LEU A 26 -8.62 -11.92 -21.99
CA LEU A 26 -9.75 -11.99 -21.06
C LEU A 26 -9.42 -12.80 -19.78
N ILE A 27 -8.58 -13.82 -19.87
CA ILE A 27 -8.14 -14.63 -18.72
C ILE A 27 -7.23 -13.82 -17.79
N HIS A 28 -6.30 -13.03 -18.35
CA HIS A 28 -5.42 -12.14 -17.58
C HIS A 28 -6.22 -11.01 -16.92
N TRP A 29 -7.23 -10.48 -17.62
CA TRP A 29 -8.19 -9.53 -17.06
C TRP A 29 -8.99 -10.12 -15.91
N GLY A 30 -9.46 -11.36 -16.04
CA GLY A 30 -10.16 -12.06 -14.96
C GLY A 30 -9.31 -12.17 -13.69
N GLY A 31 -8.04 -12.58 -13.83
CA GLY A 31 -7.10 -12.63 -12.70
C GLY A 31 -6.85 -11.27 -12.07
N THR A 32 -6.67 -10.23 -12.89
CA THR A 32 -6.44 -8.85 -12.42
C THR A 32 -7.63 -8.30 -11.64
N ILE A 33 -8.86 -8.51 -12.14
CA ILE A 33 -10.09 -8.07 -11.46
C ILE A 33 -10.25 -8.77 -10.10
N ILE A 34 -9.99 -10.08 -10.03
CA ILE A 34 -10.05 -10.84 -8.77
C ILE A 34 -9.03 -10.26 -7.77
N ALA A 35 -7.81 -9.99 -8.22
CA ALA A 35 -6.77 -9.41 -7.38
C ALA A 35 -7.13 -8.00 -6.89
N ILE A 36 -7.76 -7.15 -7.74
CA ILE A 36 -8.29 -5.85 -7.32
C ILE A 36 -9.31 -6.02 -6.19
N ILE A 37 -10.33 -6.86 -6.40
CA ILE A 37 -11.38 -7.09 -5.40
C ILE A 37 -10.78 -7.56 -4.08
N LEU A 38 -9.84 -8.49 -4.13
CA LEU A 38 -9.17 -9.02 -2.96
C LEU A 38 -8.31 -7.96 -2.25
N SER A 39 -7.59 -7.13 -3.00
CA SER A 39 -6.81 -6.00 -2.47
C SER A 39 -7.69 -5.04 -1.69
N PHE A 40 -8.83 -4.64 -2.27
CA PHE A 40 -9.77 -3.74 -1.62
C PHE A 40 -10.45 -4.38 -0.40
N TYR A 41 -10.75 -5.68 -0.44
CA TYR A 41 -11.27 -6.40 0.72
C TYR A 41 -10.33 -6.28 1.93
N PHE A 42 -9.03 -6.48 1.73
CA PHE A 42 -8.05 -6.32 2.80
C PHE A 42 -7.92 -4.88 3.30
N ILE A 43 -7.99 -3.88 2.41
CA ILE A 43 -8.03 -2.47 2.84
C ILE A 43 -9.25 -2.17 3.69
N ILE A 44 -10.43 -2.63 3.28
CA ILE A 44 -11.66 -2.43 4.04
C ILE A 44 -11.51 -3.02 5.44
N LYS A 45 -10.93 -4.22 5.55
CA LYS A 45 -10.59 -4.83 6.84
C LYS A 45 -9.57 -4.05 7.65
N ALA A 46 -8.54 -3.48 7.01
CA ALA A 46 -7.60 -2.61 7.71
C ALA A 46 -8.27 -1.34 8.24
N CYS A 47 -9.20 -0.74 7.49
CA CYS A 47 -9.94 0.45 7.88
C CYS A 47 -10.94 0.22 9.01
N GLU A 48 -11.33 -1.03 9.31
CA GLU A 48 -12.12 -1.36 10.50
C GLU A 48 -11.31 -1.16 11.80
N GLU A 49 -9.97 -1.29 11.73
CA GLU A 49 -9.09 -1.19 12.89
C GLU A 49 -8.25 0.10 12.91
N LEU A 50 -7.92 0.65 11.74
CA LEU A 50 -7.01 1.78 11.58
C LEU A 50 -7.70 2.99 10.93
N PRO A 51 -7.24 4.23 11.19
CA PRO A 51 -7.75 5.41 10.50
C PRO A 51 -7.63 5.27 8.98
N SER A 52 -8.73 5.45 8.25
CA SER A 52 -8.78 5.26 6.80
C SER A 52 -7.78 6.12 6.03
N GLY A 53 -7.50 7.34 6.50
CA GLY A 53 -6.48 8.23 5.93
C GLY A 53 -5.06 7.64 6.03
N THR A 54 -4.72 7.05 7.18
CA THR A 54 -3.44 6.37 7.40
C THR A 54 -3.33 5.14 6.51
N VAL A 55 -4.37 4.30 6.51
CA VAL A 55 -4.41 3.07 5.69
C VAL A 55 -4.20 3.39 4.23
N TYR A 56 -4.94 4.38 3.70
CA TYR A 56 -4.85 4.76 2.29
C TYR A 56 -3.47 5.33 1.93
N ALA A 57 -2.92 6.19 2.78
CA ALA A 57 -1.59 6.77 2.56
C ALA A 57 -0.49 5.71 2.55
N VAL A 58 -0.53 4.76 3.50
CA VAL A 58 0.47 3.69 3.57
C VAL A 58 0.29 2.70 2.43
N PHE A 59 -0.96 2.32 2.11
CA PHE A 59 -1.29 1.44 0.98
C PHE A 59 -0.76 2.02 -0.33
N THR A 60 -1.29 3.17 -0.76
CA THR A 60 -0.94 3.76 -2.06
C THR A 60 0.52 4.18 -2.15
N GLY A 61 1.09 4.72 -1.06
CA GLY A 61 2.49 5.15 -1.07
C GLY A 61 3.47 3.99 -1.12
N SER A 62 3.20 2.89 -0.41
CA SER A 62 4.04 1.68 -0.47
C SER A 62 3.90 0.94 -1.80
N GLY A 63 2.68 0.84 -2.34
CA GLY A 63 2.42 0.29 -3.67
C GLY A 63 3.15 1.06 -4.77
N ALA A 64 3.01 2.39 -4.78
CA ALA A 64 3.69 3.25 -5.75
C ALA A 64 5.22 3.09 -5.69
N ALA A 65 5.79 3.08 -4.48
CA ALA A 65 7.23 2.86 -4.31
C ALA A 65 7.67 1.48 -4.83
N ALA A 66 6.92 0.42 -4.52
CA ALA A 66 7.22 -0.95 -4.95
C ALA A 66 7.14 -1.11 -6.48
N ILE A 67 6.11 -0.53 -7.11
CA ILE A 67 5.93 -0.57 -8.57
C ILE A 67 7.11 0.11 -9.26
N VAL A 68 7.52 1.30 -8.79
CA VAL A 68 8.66 1.97 -9.43
C VAL A 68 9.97 1.21 -9.21
N CYS A 69 10.18 0.62 -8.02
CA CYS A 69 11.32 -0.27 -7.80
C CYS A 69 11.33 -1.45 -8.78
N ILE A 70 10.18 -2.06 -9.04
CA ILE A 70 10.04 -3.14 -10.03
C ILE A 70 10.31 -2.64 -11.44
N ASP A 71 9.81 -1.46 -11.82
CA ASP A 71 10.07 -0.86 -13.14
C ASP A 71 11.56 -0.61 -13.38
N ILE A 72 12.27 -0.16 -12.35
CA ILE A 72 13.72 0.07 -12.42
C ILE A 72 14.47 -1.25 -12.55
N ILE A 73 14.15 -2.24 -11.70
CA ILE A 73 14.93 -3.49 -11.59
C ILE A 73 14.61 -4.46 -12.74
N PHE A 74 13.33 -4.71 -12.99
CA PHE A 74 12.88 -5.73 -13.95
C PHE A 74 12.72 -5.19 -15.36
N PHE A 75 12.19 -3.98 -15.50
CA PHE A 75 11.92 -3.39 -16.82
C PHE A 75 13.05 -2.50 -17.33
N LYS A 76 14.12 -2.31 -16.54
CA LYS A 76 15.26 -1.46 -16.87
C LYS A 76 14.83 -0.07 -17.38
N ALA A 77 13.75 0.46 -16.79
CA ALA A 77 13.20 1.74 -17.19
C ALA A 77 14.25 2.86 -16.96
N THR A 78 14.36 3.79 -17.90
CA THR A 78 15.24 4.96 -17.76
C THR A 78 14.69 5.85 -16.65
N PHE A 79 15.36 5.89 -15.50
CA PHE A 79 14.95 6.72 -14.38
C PHE A 79 15.64 8.08 -14.41
N SER A 80 14.88 9.12 -14.10
CA SER A 80 15.41 10.47 -13.87
C SER A 80 15.83 10.63 -12.41
N PHE A 81 16.89 11.38 -12.14
CA PHE A 81 17.32 11.71 -10.76
C PHE A 81 16.18 12.31 -9.93
N TYR A 82 15.31 13.12 -10.56
CA TYR A 82 14.13 13.70 -9.91
C TYR A 82 13.10 12.65 -9.49
N GLN A 83 12.92 11.59 -10.29
CA GLN A 83 11.95 10.54 -9.98
C GLN A 83 12.37 9.76 -8.72
N LEU A 84 13.66 9.46 -8.58
CA LEU A 84 14.21 8.81 -7.40
C LEU A 84 14.04 9.70 -6.14
N PHE A 85 14.24 11.00 -6.28
CA PHE A 85 14.01 11.97 -5.20
C PHE A 85 12.56 11.95 -4.71
N PHE A 86 11.58 11.98 -5.61
CA PHE A 86 10.16 11.93 -5.23
C PHE A 86 9.75 10.59 -4.62
N ILE A 87 10.31 9.47 -5.09
CA ILE A 87 10.09 8.16 -4.45
C ILE A 87 10.60 8.13 -3.02
N MET A 88 11.79 8.69 -2.78
CA MET A 88 12.31 8.80 -1.42
C MET A 88 11.39 9.65 -0.53
N LEU A 89 10.84 10.75 -1.06
CA LEU A 89 9.84 11.55 -0.32
C LEU A 89 8.56 10.77 -0.01
N ILE A 90 8.06 9.96 -0.95
CA ILE A 90 6.90 9.09 -0.72
C ILE A 90 7.20 8.09 0.40
N ILE A 91 8.34 7.41 0.34
CA ILE A 91 8.74 6.42 1.36
C ILE A 91 8.84 7.09 2.74
N VAL A 92 9.49 8.25 2.83
CA VAL A 92 9.59 9.00 4.09
C VAL A 92 8.21 9.42 4.60
N GLY A 93 7.33 9.92 3.72
CA GLY A 93 5.97 10.30 4.08
C GLY A 93 5.14 9.13 4.60
N VAL A 94 5.22 7.97 3.96
CA VAL A 94 4.55 6.74 4.37
C VAL A 94 5.03 6.28 5.75
N ILE A 95 6.35 6.28 5.98
CA ILE A 95 6.93 5.92 7.28
C ILE A 95 6.47 6.90 8.36
N GLY A 96 6.50 8.20 8.09
CA GLY A 96 6.05 9.23 9.03
C GLY A 96 4.58 9.05 9.42
N ILE A 97 3.70 8.84 8.44
CA ILE A 97 2.27 8.60 8.69
C ILE A 97 2.06 7.34 9.53
N LYS A 98 2.78 6.25 9.22
CA LYS A 98 2.72 5.02 10.01
C LYS A 98 3.09 5.27 11.48
N LEU A 99 4.24 5.90 11.73
CA LEU A 99 4.73 6.16 13.10
C LEU A 99 3.75 7.02 13.91
N THR A 100 3.23 8.09 13.32
CA THR A 100 2.25 8.97 14.00
C THR A 100 0.89 8.32 14.24
N SER A 101 0.58 7.24 13.52
CA SER A 101 -0.69 6.53 13.68
C SER A 101 -0.61 5.45 14.74
N ASP A 102 0.55 4.81 14.93
CA ASP A 102 0.82 3.90 16.05
C ASP A 102 0.75 4.64 17.41
N GLU A 103 1.17 5.91 17.48
CA GLU A 103 1.13 6.70 18.71
C GLU A 103 -0.31 6.96 19.21
N LYS A 104 -1.26 7.15 18.28
CA LYS A 104 -2.70 7.31 18.60
C LYS A 104 -3.39 6.02 19.07
N ASP A 105 -2.82 4.86 18.78
CA ASP A 105 -3.35 3.57 19.26
C ASP A 105 -2.98 3.36 20.74
N SER A 106 -1.76 3.76 21.13
CA SER A 106 -1.27 3.67 22.51
C SER A 106 -1.97 4.63 23.49
N GLU A 107 -2.39 5.82 23.04
CA GLU A 107 -3.07 6.79 23.90
C GLU A 107 -4.54 6.40 24.19
N LYS A 108 -5.19 5.67 23.29
CA LYS A 108 -6.57 5.19 23.50
C LYS A 108 -6.65 4.04 24.50
N GLU A 109 -5.69 3.12 24.51
CA GLU A 109 -5.62 2.05 25.52
C GLU A 109 -5.42 2.62 26.94
N HIS A 110 -4.65 3.69 27.08
CA HIS A 110 -4.31 4.27 28.38
C HIS A 110 -5.47 5.04 29.05
N VAL A 111 -6.45 5.51 28.27
CA VAL A 111 -7.64 6.22 28.78
C VAL A 111 -8.78 5.24 29.12
N THR A 112 -8.93 4.14 28.37
CA THR A 112 -9.99 3.15 28.60
C THR A 112 -9.64 2.12 29.71
N GLY A 113 -8.36 1.97 30.07
CA GLY A 113 -7.92 1.13 31.19
C GLY A 113 -8.02 1.77 32.58
N ALA A 114 -8.52 3.00 32.68
CA ALA A 114 -8.65 3.76 33.92
C ALA A 114 -10.10 3.91 34.42
N GLU A 115 -11.07 3.25 33.79
CA GLU A 115 -12.48 3.17 34.22
C GLU A 115 -12.84 1.79 34.81
#